data_AF-A0A1E4CNJ0-F1
#
_entry.id   AF-A0A1E4CNJ0-F1
#
_cell.length_a   1.000
_cell.length_b   1.000
_cell.length_c   1.000
_cell.angle_alpha   90.00
_cell.angle_beta   90.00
_cell.angle_gamma   90.00
#
_symmetry.space_group_name_H-M   'P 1'
#
loop_
_entity.id
_entity.type
_entity.pdbx_description
1 polymer ?
#
loop_
_entity_poly.entity_id
_entity_poly.type
_entity_poly.pdbx_seq_one_letter_code
_entity_poly.pdbx_strand_id
1 'polypeptide(L)'
;MRRLGLIDEEGSLTERGQKWRVDGTYAAACDEIIDEIYPAELSSLTDDEGKPDKASVKTWLQHKGLGDSNASNMASTYVMIAERQVPEAPTTNGQAKPRPKVAPAPSSKASPSRSAAASERLPAAESTGHREPVAPIQGTANGPEVRLDIQIHIPATATADQIDQIFASMAKHLYKN
;
A
#
# COMPACT_ATOMS: atom_id res chain seq x y z
N MET A 1 -16.75 5.25 -7.39
CA MET A 1 -17.74 5.53 -8.46
C MET A 1 -19.15 5.13 -8.05
N ARG A 2 -19.56 3.85 -7.98
CA ARG A 2 -20.91 3.46 -7.50
C ARG A 2 -21.31 4.11 -6.15
N ARG A 3 -20.44 4.00 -5.13
CA ARG A 3 -20.58 4.70 -3.83
C ARG A 3 -20.60 6.23 -3.86
N LEU A 4 -20.41 6.87 -5.02
CA LEU A 4 -20.50 8.33 -5.20
C LEU A 4 -21.72 8.73 -6.07
N GLY A 5 -22.61 7.76 -6.40
CA GLY A 5 -23.72 7.98 -7.32
C GLY A 5 -23.30 8.26 -8.77
N LEU A 6 -22.02 8.10 -9.12
CA LEU A 6 -21.46 8.41 -10.45
C LEU A 6 -21.73 7.34 -11.51
N ILE A 7 -21.93 6.09 -11.07
CA ILE A 7 -22.18 4.92 -11.92
C ILE A 7 -23.27 4.10 -11.24
N ASP A 8 -24.23 3.61 -12.00
CA ASP A 8 -25.33 2.77 -11.51
C ASP A 8 -24.95 1.29 -11.29
N GLU A 9 -25.93 0.44 -11.01
CA GLU A 9 -25.73 -1.00 -10.82
C GLU A 9 -25.45 -1.75 -12.13
N GLU A 10 -25.93 -1.27 -13.27
CA GLU A 10 -25.70 -1.86 -14.59
C GLU A 10 -24.28 -1.54 -15.12
N GLY A 11 -23.71 -0.41 -14.69
CA GLY A 11 -22.37 0.05 -15.07
C GLY A 11 -22.37 1.33 -15.92
N SER A 12 -23.53 1.95 -16.14
CA SER A 12 -23.67 3.18 -16.92
C SER A 12 -23.44 4.44 -16.09
N LEU A 13 -23.09 5.54 -16.75
CA LEU A 13 -22.91 6.87 -16.13
C LEU A 13 -24.27 7.49 -15.82
N THR A 14 -24.52 7.78 -14.55
CA THR A 14 -25.70 8.52 -14.08
C THR A 14 -25.67 9.98 -14.56
N GLU A 15 -26.75 10.74 -14.37
CA GLU A 15 -26.75 12.19 -14.65
C GLU A 15 -25.62 12.93 -13.91
N ARG A 16 -25.41 12.60 -12.63
CA ARG A 16 -24.27 13.08 -11.82
C ARG A 16 -22.92 12.63 -12.40
N GLY A 17 -22.84 11.41 -12.91
CA GLY A 17 -21.69 10.89 -13.66
C GLY A 17 -21.37 11.70 -14.92
N GLN A 18 -22.40 12.17 -15.65
CA GLN A 18 -22.21 13.05 -16.81
C GLN A 18 -21.74 14.45 -16.38
N LYS A 19 -22.34 15.04 -15.33
CA LYS A 19 -21.90 16.33 -14.76
C LYS A 19 -20.45 16.27 -14.29
N TRP A 20 -20.06 15.21 -13.59
CA TRP A 20 -18.68 14.96 -13.13
C TRP A 20 -17.67 14.82 -14.27
N ARG A 21 -18.10 14.40 -15.47
CA ARG A 21 -17.22 14.23 -16.64
C ARG A 21 -16.94 15.55 -17.38
N VAL A 22 -17.72 16.61 -17.15
CA VAL A 22 -17.64 17.87 -17.89
C VAL A 22 -17.16 18.98 -16.94
N ASP A 23 -16.00 19.56 -17.20
CA ASP A 23 -15.33 20.51 -16.30
C ASP A 23 -16.23 21.67 -15.85
N GLY A 24 -17.09 22.18 -16.76
CA GLY A 24 -18.05 23.26 -16.48
C GLY A 24 -19.22 22.88 -15.55
N THR A 25 -19.45 21.59 -15.29
CA THR A 25 -20.46 21.08 -14.34
C THR A 25 -19.87 20.17 -13.26
N TYR A 26 -18.56 19.93 -13.26
CA TYR A 26 -17.83 19.17 -12.24
C TYR A 26 -18.09 19.68 -10.83
N ALA A 27 -17.98 21.00 -10.60
CA ALA A 27 -18.22 21.60 -9.29
C ALA A 27 -19.66 21.37 -8.77
N ALA A 28 -20.66 21.35 -9.65
CA ALA A 28 -22.04 21.02 -9.26
C ALA A 28 -22.19 19.53 -8.90
N ALA A 29 -21.48 18.63 -9.60
CA ALA A 29 -21.44 17.22 -9.23
C ALA A 29 -20.73 16.99 -7.89
N CYS A 30 -19.70 17.78 -7.56
CA CYS A 30 -19.07 17.74 -6.23
C CYS A 30 -20.05 18.13 -5.12
N ASP A 31 -20.86 19.16 -5.33
CA ASP A 31 -21.83 19.63 -4.35
C ASP A 31 -22.93 18.59 -4.08
N GLU A 32 -23.49 17.99 -5.15
CA GLU A 32 -24.43 16.87 -5.04
C GLU A 32 -23.84 15.67 -4.28
N ILE A 33 -22.53 15.42 -4.40
CA ILE A 33 -21.85 14.31 -3.71
C ILE A 33 -21.63 14.64 -2.23
N ILE A 34 -21.29 15.88 -1.89
CA ILE A 34 -21.07 16.28 -0.50
C ILE A 34 -22.39 16.23 0.26
N ASP A 35 -23.46 16.83 -0.27
CA ASP A 35 -24.76 16.95 0.41
C ASP A 35 -25.45 15.59 0.63
N GLU A 36 -25.38 14.68 -0.36
CA GLU A 36 -26.04 13.36 -0.28
C GLU A 36 -25.23 12.29 0.48
N ILE A 37 -23.90 12.32 0.41
CA ILE A 37 -23.05 11.16 0.77
C ILE A 37 -22.13 11.43 1.97
N TYR A 38 -21.80 12.70 2.25
CA TYR A 38 -20.93 13.08 3.37
C TYR A 38 -21.72 13.84 4.44
N PRO A 39 -21.71 13.40 5.72
CA PRO A 39 -22.46 14.10 6.76
C PRO A 39 -21.88 15.48 7.05
N ALA A 40 -22.74 16.46 7.34
CA ALA A 40 -22.38 17.85 7.62
C ALA A 40 -21.40 18.06 8.80
N GLU A 41 -21.18 17.04 9.64
CA GLU A 41 -20.05 17.04 10.59
C GLU A 41 -18.70 17.28 9.89
N LEU A 42 -18.53 16.80 8.64
CA LEU A 42 -17.29 16.95 7.86
C LEU A 42 -17.14 18.31 7.17
N SER A 43 -18.24 19.00 6.84
CA SER A 43 -18.15 20.36 6.25
C SER A 43 -17.74 21.41 7.28
N SER A 44 -17.83 21.07 8.57
CA SER A 44 -17.33 21.89 9.68
C SER A 44 -15.84 21.68 9.99
N LEU A 45 -15.15 20.74 9.31
CA LEU A 45 -13.73 20.43 9.53
C LEU A 45 -12.86 21.15 8.51
N THR A 46 -12.78 22.48 8.65
CA THR A 46 -11.91 23.33 7.82
C THR A 46 -10.65 23.79 8.56
N ASP A 47 -9.63 24.16 7.80
CA ASP A 47 -8.47 24.92 8.28
C ASP A 47 -8.78 26.43 8.45
N ASP A 48 -7.78 27.19 8.89
CA ASP A 48 -7.84 28.65 9.11
C ASP A 48 -8.12 29.44 7.82
N GLU A 49 -7.84 28.84 6.66
CA GLU A 49 -8.08 29.39 5.32
C GLU A 49 -9.42 28.94 4.73
N GLY A 50 -10.26 28.24 5.50
CA GLY A 50 -11.60 27.79 5.11
C GLY A 50 -11.63 26.59 4.17
N LYS A 51 -10.52 25.88 3.99
CA LYS A 51 -10.40 24.68 3.14
C LYS A 51 -10.60 23.41 3.99
N PRO A 52 -11.04 22.27 3.41
CA PRO A 52 -11.23 21.03 4.18
C PRO A 52 -9.92 20.50 4.78
N ASP A 53 -9.80 20.45 6.11
CA ASP A 53 -8.60 19.89 6.76
C ASP A 53 -8.60 18.36 6.68
N LYS A 54 -7.72 17.84 5.83
CA LYS A 54 -7.45 16.42 5.66
C LYS A 54 -7.10 15.69 6.97
N ALA A 55 -6.41 16.34 7.91
CA ALA A 55 -5.99 15.72 9.17
C ALA A 55 -7.18 15.54 10.13
N SER A 56 -8.00 16.58 10.32
CA SER A 56 -9.24 16.52 11.10
C SER A 56 -10.25 15.56 10.47
N VAL A 57 -10.45 15.62 9.15
CA VAL A 57 -11.33 14.67 8.42
C VAL A 57 -10.86 13.22 8.59
N LYS A 58 -9.55 12.95 8.46
CA LYS A 58 -8.99 11.61 8.73
C LYS A 58 -9.25 11.16 10.17
N THR A 59 -9.06 12.06 11.14
CA THR A 59 -9.23 11.77 12.57
C THR A 59 -10.70 11.47 12.90
N TRP A 60 -11.63 12.26 12.37
CA TRP A 60 -13.08 12.01 12.45
C TRP A 60 -13.45 10.63 11.86
N LEU A 61 -12.90 10.27 10.70
CA LEU A 61 -13.15 8.97 10.06
C LEU A 61 -12.64 7.81 10.95
N GLN A 62 -11.50 7.98 11.63
CA GLN A 62 -11.01 7.00 12.62
C GLN A 62 -11.94 6.88 13.84
N HIS A 63 -12.49 8.00 14.34
CA HIS A 63 -13.49 7.97 15.42
C HIS A 63 -14.81 7.29 15.02
N LYS A 64 -15.18 7.26 13.73
CA LYS A 64 -16.29 6.44 13.22
C LYS A 64 -15.88 4.96 12.95
N GLY A 65 -14.68 4.54 13.33
CA GLY A 65 -14.20 3.15 13.28
C GLY A 65 -13.43 2.74 12.03
N LEU A 66 -13.03 3.68 11.15
CA LEU A 66 -12.26 3.35 9.95
C LEU A 66 -10.77 3.21 10.26
N GLY A 67 -10.16 2.08 9.89
CA GLY A 67 -8.71 1.87 10.01
C GLY A 67 -7.89 2.88 9.17
N ASP A 68 -6.66 3.16 9.61
CA ASP A 68 -5.87 4.33 9.17
C ASP A 68 -5.80 4.53 7.65
N SER A 69 -5.45 3.47 6.90
CA SER A 69 -5.34 3.51 5.45
C SER A 69 -6.66 3.85 4.76
N ASN A 70 -7.79 3.34 5.25
CA ASN A 70 -9.11 3.62 4.67
C ASN A 70 -9.58 5.03 5.03
N ALA A 71 -9.35 5.47 6.28
CA ALA A 71 -9.61 6.85 6.70
C ALA A 71 -8.77 7.86 5.90
N SER A 72 -7.49 7.56 5.65
CA SER A 72 -6.58 8.37 4.83
C SER A 72 -7.04 8.48 3.38
N ASN A 73 -7.49 7.37 2.77
CA ASN A 73 -8.02 7.36 1.42
C ASN A 73 -9.34 8.16 1.33
N MET A 74 -10.30 7.92 2.24
CA MET A 74 -11.58 8.62 2.23
C MET A 74 -11.44 10.12 2.54
N ALA A 75 -10.52 10.52 3.42
CA ALA A 75 -10.19 11.92 3.64
C ALA A 75 -9.56 12.56 2.39
N SER A 76 -8.72 11.83 1.66
CA SER A 76 -8.15 12.30 0.38
C SER A 76 -9.24 12.54 -0.67
N THR A 77 -10.20 11.62 -0.78
CA THR A 77 -11.35 11.76 -1.71
C THR A 77 -12.26 12.92 -1.30
N TYR A 78 -12.58 13.05 -0.01
CA TYR A 78 -13.41 14.16 0.48
C TYR A 78 -12.80 15.53 0.17
N VAL A 79 -11.51 15.72 0.48
CA VAL A 79 -10.78 16.97 0.20
C VAL A 79 -10.82 17.31 -1.29
N MET A 80 -10.53 16.36 -2.18
CA MET A 80 -10.57 16.55 -3.63
C MET A 80 -11.96 16.97 -4.15
N ILE A 81 -13.04 16.46 -3.55
CA ILE A 81 -14.41 16.84 -3.91
C ILE A 81 -14.71 18.25 -3.37
N ALA A 82 -14.36 18.53 -2.10
CA ALA A 82 -14.66 19.78 -1.41
C ALA A 82 -13.81 20.97 -1.86
N GLU A 83 -12.62 20.74 -2.43
CA GLU A 83 -11.85 21.76 -3.17
C GLU A 83 -12.54 22.16 -4.48
N ARG A 84 -13.44 21.32 -5.03
CA ARG A 84 -14.22 21.52 -6.27
C ARG A 84 -13.38 21.76 -7.54
N GLN A 85 -12.07 21.59 -7.46
CA GLN A 85 -11.16 21.73 -8.60
C GLN A 85 -11.11 20.42 -9.39
N VAL A 86 -11.17 20.52 -10.72
CA VAL A 86 -10.79 19.40 -11.59
C VAL A 86 -9.31 19.13 -11.33
N PRO A 87 -8.92 17.94 -10.85
CA PRO A 87 -7.52 17.66 -10.60
C PRO A 87 -6.80 17.61 -11.95
N GLU A 88 -5.88 18.56 -12.19
CA GLU A 88 -5.01 18.50 -13.36
C GLU A 88 -4.35 17.13 -13.42
N ALA A 89 -4.47 16.46 -14.57
CA ALA A 89 -3.85 15.16 -14.78
C ALA A 89 -2.36 15.28 -14.45
N PRO A 90 -1.80 14.43 -13.56
CA PRO A 90 -0.48 14.64 -13.00
C PRO A 90 0.57 14.57 -14.10
N THR A 91 0.98 15.73 -14.60
CA THR A 91 1.96 15.84 -15.67
C THR A 91 3.25 15.19 -15.21
N THR A 92 3.66 14.11 -15.89
CA THR A 92 4.81 13.28 -15.47
C THR A 92 6.14 13.94 -15.85
N ASN A 93 6.21 15.26 -15.74
CA ASN A 93 7.44 16.04 -15.84
C ASN A 93 8.28 15.80 -14.58
N GLY A 94 9.23 14.87 -14.70
CA GLY A 94 9.94 14.31 -13.55
C GLY A 94 10.71 15.34 -12.73
N GLN A 95 10.36 15.47 -11.45
CA GLN A 95 11.17 16.14 -10.43
C GLN A 95 11.01 15.45 -9.08
N ALA A 96 11.65 14.29 -8.94
CA ALA A 96 11.76 13.58 -7.67
C ALA A 96 12.60 14.40 -6.68
N LYS A 97 11.95 15.17 -5.80
CA LYS A 97 12.62 15.94 -4.74
C LYS A 97 13.42 15.00 -3.82
N PRO A 98 14.76 15.15 -3.71
CA PRO A 98 15.56 14.27 -2.87
C PRO A 98 15.26 14.53 -1.39
N ARG A 99 14.85 13.50 -0.64
CA ARG A 99 14.74 13.59 0.82
C ARG A 99 16.15 13.61 1.44
N PRO A 100 16.44 14.53 2.38
CA PRO A 100 17.76 14.59 3.02
C PRO A 100 18.00 13.36 3.91
N LYS A 101 19.25 12.90 3.92
CA LYS A 101 19.68 11.65 4.57
C LYS A 101 20.12 11.91 6.01
N VAL A 102 19.20 11.78 6.96
CA VAL A 102 19.50 11.88 8.40
C VAL A 102 20.27 10.63 8.85
N ALA A 103 21.43 10.81 9.46
CA ALA A 103 22.24 9.71 10.00
C ALA A 103 21.94 9.48 11.50
N PRO A 104 21.69 8.24 11.95
CA PRO A 104 21.52 7.94 13.37
C PRO A 104 22.89 7.86 14.08
N ALA A 105 22.98 8.46 15.27
CA ALA A 105 24.13 8.34 16.16
C ALA A 105 24.07 7.02 16.96
N PRO A 106 25.22 6.44 17.37
CA PRO A 106 25.26 5.19 18.13
C PRO A 106 24.93 5.40 19.62
N SER A 107 24.35 4.37 20.24
CA SER A 107 24.26 4.21 21.70
C SER A 107 24.24 2.71 22.05
N SER A 108 24.60 2.37 23.29
CA SER A 108 25.33 1.10 23.56
C SER A 108 24.86 0.31 24.79
N LYS A 109 25.20 -0.99 24.79
CA LYS A 109 25.08 -1.99 25.89
C LYS A 109 23.62 -2.48 26.11
N ALA A 110 23.36 -3.67 26.67
CA ALA A 110 24.25 -4.63 27.37
C ALA A 110 23.93 -6.12 27.06
N SER A 111 24.79 -7.02 27.55
CA SER A 111 24.60 -8.50 27.64
C SER A 111 23.96 -8.89 29.00
N PRO A 112 23.54 -10.14 29.31
CA PRO A 112 24.20 -11.45 29.10
C PRO A 112 23.31 -12.43 28.27
N SER A 113 23.22 -13.79 28.37
CA SER A 113 23.64 -14.78 29.39
C SER A 113 23.73 -16.25 28.89
N ARG A 114 23.78 -17.20 29.85
CA ARG A 114 23.93 -18.68 29.78
C ARG A 114 22.56 -19.38 29.63
N SER A 115 22.32 -20.70 29.43
CA SER A 115 23.04 -22.02 29.44
C SER A 115 22.04 -23.08 28.86
N ALA A 116 22.28 -24.40 28.63
CA ALA A 116 23.42 -25.29 28.31
C ALA A 116 22.88 -26.77 28.17
N ALA A 117 23.74 -27.76 27.82
CA ALA A 117 23.49 -29.24 27.84
C ALA A 117 22.52 -29.84 26.76
N ALA A 118 22.52 -31.14 26.38
CA ALA A 118 23.53 -32.25 26.38
C ALA A 118 23.00 -33.52 25.61
N SER A 119 23.80 -34.59 25.49
CA SER A 119 23.55 -35.94 24.89
C SER A 119 23.45 -36.01 23.35
N GLU A 120 24.14 -36.90 22.60
CA GLU A 120 24.20 -38.39 22.55
C GLU A 120 22.94 -39.02 21.87
N ARG A 121 22.99 -40.04 20.98
CA ARG A 121 24.07 -40.95 20.47
C ARG A 121 23.70 -41.58 19.10
N LEU A 122 24.67 -42.23 18.43
CA LEU A 122 24.54 -43.11 17.22
C LEU A 122 24.41 -44.62 17.65
N PRO A 123 24.21 -45.67 16.78
CA PRO A 123 24.41 -45.75 15.31
C PRO A 123 23.45 -46.69 14.47
N ALA A 124 23.84 -46.91 13.19
CA ALA A 124 23.71 -48.13 12.35
C ALA A 124 22.58 -48.32 11.30
N ALA A 125 23.02 -48.68 10.07
CA ALA A 125 22.44 -49.57 9.04
C ALA A 125 21.09 -49.22 8.33
N GLU A 126 20.86 -49.49 7.03
CA GLU A 126 21.73 -49.99 5.94
C GLU A 126 21.22 -49.63 4.52
N SER A 127 22.17 -49.41 3.60
CA SER A 127 22.18 -49.59 2.12
C SER A 127 21.01 -49.23 1.16
N THR A 128 21.45 -48.75 -0.03
CA THR A 128 20.80 -48.81 -1.37
C THR A 128 19.79 -47.73 -1.77
N GLY A 129 20.28 -46.71 -2.50
CA GLY A 129 19.44 -45.77 -3.26
C GLY A 129 20.15 -44.44 -3.57
N HIS A 130 20.74 -44.30 -4.75
CA HIS A 130 21.33 -43.02 -5.18
C HIS A 130 20.26 -42.02 -5.62
N ARG A 131 19.71 -41.33 -4.62
CA ARG A 131 19.15 -39.98 -4.75
C ARG A 131 19.82 -39.17 -3.66
N GLU A 132 20.55 -38.11 -4.02
CA GLU A 132 20.96 -37.13 -3.01
C GLU A 132 19.69 -36.55 -2.36
N PRO A 133 19.54 -36.66 -1.03
CA PRO A 133 18.79 -35.65 -0.31
C PRO A 133 19.65 -34.39 -0.40
N VAL A 134 19.36 -33.51 -1.36
CA VAL A 134 19.97 -32.17 -1.43
C VAL A 134 19.88 -31.61 -0.02
N ALA A 135 21.04 -31.37 0.59
CA ALA A 135 21.14 -31.22 2.03
C ALA A 135 20.19 -30.11 2.51
N PRO A 136 19.52 -30.26 3.67
CA PRO A 136 18.80 -29.15 4.27
C PRO A 136 19.80 -28.01 4.40
N ILE A 137 19.55 -26.90 3.70
CA ILE A 137 20.55 -25.84 3.53
C ILE A 137 20.71 -25.19 4.91
N GLN A 138 21.73 -25.60 5.67
CA GLN A 138 22.02 -25.09 7.00
C GLN A 138 22.67 -23.69 6.92
N GLY A 139 22.00 -22.77 6.23
CA GLY A 139 22.17 -21.36 6.46
C GLY A 139 21.71 -21.07 7.88
N THR A 140 22.66 -20.88 8.79
CA THR A 140 22.44 -20.51 10.20
C THR A 140 22.00 -19.04 10.33
N ALA A 141 20.94 -18.70 9.60
CA ALA A 141 20.21 -17.45 9.74
C ALA A 141 19.49 -17.47 11.10
N ASN A 142 20.18 -16.97 12.13
CA ASN A 142 19.61 -16.67 13.45
C ASN A 142 18.68 -15.45 13.34
N GLY A 143 17.56 -15.64 12.64
CA GLY A 143 16.48 -14.69 12.40
C GLY A 143 15.16 -15.44 12.17
N PRO A 144 14.03 -14.74 12.04
CA PRO A 144 12.73 -15.37 11.82
C PRO A 144 12.68 -16.11 10.47
N GLU A 145 12.07 -17.30 10.44
CA GLU A 145 11.71 -17.97 9.18
C GLU A 145 10.61 -17.16 8.48
N VAL A 146 11.00 -16.35 7.49
CA VAL A 146 10.04 -15.61 6.66
C VAL A 146 9.73 -16.42 5.40
N ARG A 147 8.58 -17.08 5.39
CA ARG A 147 7.98 -17.64 4.18
C ARG A 147 7.34 -16.51 3.37
N LEU A 148 7.57 -16.49 2.06
CA LEU A 148 7.11 -15.44 1.17
C LEU A 148 6.53 -16.03 -0.12
N ASP A 149 5.21 -16.06 -0.20
CA ASP A 149 4.45 -16.50 -1.36
C ASP A 149 4.15 -15.30 -2.27
N ILE A 150 4.62 -15.33 -3.53
CA ILE A 150 4.49 -14.21 -4.48
C ILE A 150 3.70 -14.67 -5.70
N GLN A 151 2.56 -14.02 -5.96
CA GLN A 151 1.78 -14.22 -7.19
C GLN A 151 2.02 -13.08 -8.18
N ILE A 152 2.44 -13.40 -9.40
CA ILE A 152 2.75 -12.44 -10.46
C ILE A 152 1.72 -12.59 -11.59
N HIS A 153 1.00 -11.51 -11.91
CA HIS A 153 0.08 -11.49 -13.03
C HIS A 153 0.77 -10.94 -14.29
N ILE A 154 1.27 -11.83 -15.14
CA ILE A 154 1.89 -11.49 -16.43
C ILE A 154 0.78 -11.37 -17.48
N PRO A 155 0.57 -10.20 -18.12
CA PRO A 155 -0.41 -10.06 -19.20
C PRO A 155 0.05 -10.82 -20.45
N ALA A 156 -0.89 -11.34 -21.24
CA ALA A 156 -0.60 -12.11 -22.46
C ALA A 156 0.13 -11.32 -23.57
N THR A 157 0.27 -10.00 -23.41
CA THR A 157 1.02 -9.09 -24.29
C THR A 157 2.44 -8.76 -23.79
N ALA A 158 2.88 -9.34 -22.67
CA ALA A 158 4.23 -9.10 -22.14
C ALA A 158 5.30 -9.71 -23.06
N THR A 159 6.40 -8.98 -23.26
CA THR A 159 7.57 -9.49 -23.99
C THR A 159 8.47 -10.32 -23.07
N ALA A 160 9.32 -11.17 -23.65
CA ALA A 160 10.30 -11.95 -22.89
C ALA A 160 11.22 -11.05 -22.03
N ASP A 161 11.73 -9.96 -22.62
CA ASP A 161 12.57 -8.96 -21.92
C ASP A 161 11.86 -8.35 -20.69
N GLN A 162 10.57 -8.05 -20.79
CA GLN A 162 9.76 -7.56 -19.66
C GLN A 162 9.62 -8.61 -18.55
N ILE A 163 9.48 -9.89 -18.91
CA ILE A 163 9.38 -11.01 -17.97
C ILE A 163 10.73 -11.22 -17.26
N ASP A 164 11.84 -11.23 -18.00
CA ASP A 164 13.20 -11.33 -17.46
C ASP A 164 13.53 -10.15 -16.54
N GLN A 165 13.09 -8.93 -16.89
CA GLN A 165 13.27 -7.74 -16.06
C GLN A 165 12.50 -7.84 -14.72
N ILE A 166 11.31 -8.45 -14.70
CA ILE A 166 10.57 -8.74 -13.45
C ILE A 166 11.36 -9.70 -12.57
N PHE A 167 11.84 -10.83 -13.11
CA PHE A 167 12.62 -11.81 -12.36
C PHE A 167 13.97 -11.26 -11.87
N ALA A 168 14.69 -10.50 -12.70
CA ALA A 168 15.93 -9.81 -12.31
C ALA A 168 15.71 -8.78 -11.20
N SER A 169 14.57 -8.06 -11.23
CA SER A 169 14.19 -7.13 -10.17
C SER A 169 13.92 -7.85 -8.85
N MET A 170 13.22 -8.99 -8.86
CA MET A 170 13.02 -9.80 -7.65
C MET A 170 14.33 -10.37 -7.10
N ALA A 171 15.17 -10.97 -7.95
CA ALA A 171 16.44 -11.56 -7.54
C ALA A 171 17.34 -10.56 -6.79
N LYS A 172 17.37 -9.30 -7.24
CA LYS A 172 18.11 -8.19 -6.61
C LYS A 172 17.64 -7.83 -5.19
N HIS A 173 16.44 -8.22 -4.79
CA HIS A 173 15.86 -7.98 -3.46
C HIS A 173 15.76 -9.24 -2.59
N LEU A 174 15.66 -10.43 -3.20
CA LEU A 174 15.60 -11.71 -2.48
C LEU A 174 16.97 -12.29 -2.12
N TYR A 175 17.98 -12.13 -2.98
CA TYR A 175 19.32 -12.69 -2.75
C TYR A 175 20.33 -11.70 -2.15
N LYS A 176 19.93 -10.44 -1.95
CA LYS A 176 20.83 -9.40 -1.44
C LYS A 176 20.85 -9.37 0.09
N ASN A 177 21.71 -10.23 0.65
CA ASN A 177 22.35 -10.01 1.95
C ASN A 177 23.73 -9.41 1.68
#